data_AF-A0A9W8H9L2-F1
#
_entry.id   AF-A0A9W8H9L2-F1
#
_cell.length_a   1.000
_cell.length_b   1.000
_cell.length_c   1.000
_cell.angle_alpha   90.00
_cell.angle_beta   90.00
_cell.angle_gamma   90.00
#
_symmetry.space_group_name_H-M   'P 1'
#
loop_
_entity.id
_entity.type
_entity.pdbx_description
1 polymer ?
#
loop_
_entity_poly.entity_id
_entity_poly.type
_entity_poly.pdbx_seq_one_letter_code
_entity_poly.pdbx_strand_id
1 'polypeptide(L)'
;MGGGGGGGLQDGSAGFLGGCFRADDRSGGAATLVSFRFVRFALFAVMLTVAGPLAHRAVAAFFDLERDFKSVVDHFDDATSGLLYAYVLFTLGNYAHTFGWVTLVFYFVGLLAYCALVEVPFLRISLPGWRAWSPGAWAVNLAALALVLLAAAFHIRWAYQAAFLQWYLPLFVLATASVWLAVPVTWLNNYCVDHCPQGLGIERFLRKLALVLSTWRRRSPPAEPSPPAEPSGDVPSAAAAAAPVVDVAKADDASGCAIPLVDLGARAGGATCRERARLLTREERRALVLARLEHPHYLNVRRGAPLPLFHYRLHLHHWQIFYILAFFTRFDRFASQLCAGLVLGIYTQGSAAYGFDALLERRH
;
A
#
# COMPACT_ATOMS: atom_id res chain seq x y z
N MET A 1 40.39 -55.71 26.93
CA MET A 1 41.45 -54.66 26.97
C MET A 1 41.53 -54.01 25.61
N GLY A 2 41.65 -52.69 25.52
CA GLY A 2 41.75 -51.94 24.25
C GLY A 2 40.41 -51.88 23.48
N GLY A 3 39.75 -50.75 23.26
CA GLY A 3 40.17 -49.36 23.44
C GLY A 3 40.46 -48.72 22.09
N GLY A 4 39.42 -48.20 21.44
CA GLY A 4 39.48 -47.65 20.07
C GLY A 4 38.32 -46.69 19.79
N GLY A 5 37.95 -45.87 20.77
CA GLY A 5 36.93 -44.84 20.59
C GLY A 5 37.46 -43.73 19.68
N GLY A 6 37.10 -43.78 18.40
CA GLY A 6 37.36 -42.71 17.45
C GLY A 6 36.62 -41.43 17.85
N GLY A 7 37.27 -40.59 18.66
CA GLY A 7 36.76 -39.30 19.06
C GLY A 7 36.55 -38.42 17.83
N GLY A 8 35.28 -38.19 17.47
CA GLY A 8 34.93 -37.24 16.42
C GLY A 8 35.41 -35.84 16.81
N LEU A 9 36.41 -35.34 16.08
CA LEU A 9 36.74 -33.92 16.04
C LEU A 9 35.54 -33.17 15.43
N GLN A 10 34.56 -32.83 16.27
CA GLN A 10 33.54 -31.86 15.90
C GLN A 10 34.19 -30.48 15.73
N ASP A 11 33.85 -29.82 14.64
CA ASP A 11 34.40 -28.53 14.20
C ASP A 11 34.43 -27.46 15.31
N GLY A 12 35.57 -27.34 15.98
CA GLY A 12 35.87 -26.28 16.96
C GLY A 12 36.02 -24.88 16.35
N SER A 13 35.69 -24.73 15.07
CA SER A 13 35.67 -23.47 14.33
C SER A 13 34.34 -23.28 13.59
N ALA A 14 33.23 -23.48 14.31
CA ALA A 14 31.94 -22.85 14.01
C ALA A 14 32.09 -21.32 14.07
N GLY A 15 32.75 -20.77 13.05
CA GLY A 15 33.09 -19.36 12.98
C GLY A 15 31.84 -18.51 12.97
N PHE A 16 32.06 -17.21 13.16
CA PHE A 16 31.10 -16.10 13.17
C PHE A 16 30.18 -16.00 11.91
N LEU A 17 30.21 -16.98 11.00
CA LEU A 17 29.35 -17.19 9.83
C LEU A 17 28.11 -18.07 10.12
N GLY A 18 28.12 -18.92 11.16
CA GLY A 18 27.05 -19.92 11.41
C GLY A 18 25.70 -19.38 11.93
N GLY A 19 25.52 -18.07 12.06
CA GLY A 19 24.34 -17.47 12.72
C GLY A 19 23.07 -17.34 11.88
N CYS A 20 23.17 -17.33 10.54
CA CYS A 20 22.02 -17.14 9.64
C CYS A 20 21.77 -18.33 8.70
N PHE A 21 22.78 -19.12 8.38
CA PHE A 21 22.61 -20.44 7.75
C PHE A 21 22.86 -21.48 8.83
N ARG A 22 21.83 -22.24 9.22
CA ARG A 22 22.08 -23.60 9.70
C ARG A 22 22.71 -24.33 8.51
N ALA A 23 23.86 -24.99 8.70
CA ALA A 23 24.44 -25.84 7.66
C ALA A 23 23.45 -26.94 7.23
N ASP A 24 22.55 -27.33 8.15
CA ASP A 24 21.46 -28.29 7.94
C ASP A 24 20.20 -27.70 7.27
N ASP A 25 20.19 -26.41 6.89
CA ASP A 25 19.03 -25.79 6.23
C ASP A 25 18.86 -26.29 4.79
N ARG A 26 18.16 -27.41 4.67
CA ARG A 26 17.77 -28.04 3.40
C ARG A 26 16.90 -27.15 2.50
N SER A 27 16.40 -26.00 2.98
CA SER A 27 15.58 -25.08 2.19
C SER A 27 16.40 -24.15 1.26
N GLY A 28 17.73 -24.29 1.21
CA GLY A 28 18.58 -23.47 0.34
C GLY A 28 18.57 -21.99 0.72
N GLY A 29 18.43 -21.70 2.02
CA GLY A 29 18.29 -20.36 2.56
C GLY A 29 16.87 -19.78 2.48
N ALA A 30 15.87 -20.50 1.97
CA ALA A 30 14.49 -20.01 1.95
C ALA A 30 13.91 -19.81 3.35
N ALA A 31 14.33 -20.59 4.35
CA ALA A 31 13.99 -20.37 5.76
C ALA A 31 14.57 -19.07 6.34
N THR A 32 15.53 -18.42 5.66
CA THR A 32 16.02 -17.08 6.04
C THR A 32 15.14 -15.94 5.50
N LEU A 33 14.18 -16.22 4.62
CA LEU A 33 13.26 -15.22 4.05
C LEU A 33 12.26 -14.72 5.09
N VAL A 34 11.70 -15.63 5.88
CA VAL A 34 10.65 -15.37 6.87
C VAL A 34 11.06 -15.98 8.20
N SER A 35 11.29 -15.14 9.21
CA SER A 35 11.63 -15.60 10.56
C SER A 35 10.78 -14.89 11.60
N PHE A 36 10.34 -15.63 12.63
CA PHE A 36 9.48 -15.07 13.67
C PHE A 36 9.86 -15.61 15.05
N ARG A 37 10.02 -14.69 16.01
CA ARG A 37 10.28 -14.99 17.43
C ARG A 37 9.41 -14.06 18.27
N PHE A 38 8.32 -14.59 18.80
CA PHE A 38 7.24 -13.80 19.42
C PHE A 38 7.73 -12.75 20.44
N VAL A 39 8.62 -13.12 21.37
CA VAL A 39 9.15 -12.18 22.38
C VAL A 39 9.98 -11.05 21.74
N ARG A 40 10.83 -11.37 20.75
CA ARG A 40 11.58 -10.34 19.99
C ARG A 40 10.64 -9.46 19.16
N PHE A 41 9.59 -10.03 18.59
CA PHE A 41 8.57 -9.28 17.86
C PHE A 41 7.80 -8.32 18.78
N ALA A 42 7.37 -8.77 19.96
CA ALA A 42 6.67 -7.93 20.92
C ALA A 42 7.53 -6.74 21.37
N LEU A 43 8.81 -6.98 21.68
CA LEU A 43 9.77 -5.92 22.02
C LEU A 43 10.00 -4.96 20.83
N PHE A 44 10.14 -5.49 19.62
CA PHE A 44 10.30 -4.69 18.40
C PHE A 44 9.08 -3.81 18.10
N ALA A 45 7.87 -4.38 18.21
CA ALA A 45 6.62 -3.66 18.03
C ALA A 45 6.42 -2.57 19.09
N VAL A 46 6.64 -2.87 20.37
CA VAL A 46 6.58 -1.87 21.46
C VAL A 46 7.62 -0.76 21.26
N MET A 47 8.83 -1.11 20.83
CA MET A 47 9.86 -0.12 20.48
C MET A 47 9.38 0.81 19.36
N LEU A 48 8.89 0.26 18.25
CA LEU A 48 8.55 1.03 17.04
C LEU A 48 7.25 1.84 17.17
N THR A 49 6.24 1.31 17.86
CA THR A 49 4.88 1.89 17.92
C THR A 49 4.60 2.70 19.19
N VAL A 50 5.35 2.47 20.28
CA VAL A 50 5.10 3.11 21.58
C VAL A 50 6.34 3.83 22.09
N ALA A 51 7.42 3.11 22.41
CA ALA A 51 8.56 3.68 23.13
C ALA A 51 9.33 4.73 22.30
N GLY A 52 9.55 4.47 21.01
CA GLY A 52 10.20 5.41 20.10
C GLY A 52 9.39 6.69 19.86
N PRO A 53 8.11 6.60 19.45
CA PRO A 53 7.25 7.76 19.30
C PRO A 53 7.08 8.58 20.60
N LEU A 54 7.02 7.93 21.77
CA LEU A 54 7.01 8.62 23.06
C LEU A 54 8.35 9.31 23.37
N ALA A 55 9.49 8.65 23.12
CA ALA A 55 10.80 9.25 23.29
C ALA A 55 11.00 10.46 22.37
N HIS A 56 10.58 10.36 21.09
CA HIS A 56 10.52 11.47 20.16
C HIS A 56 9.68 12.64 20.71
N ARG A 57 8.45 12.36 21.14
CA ARG A 57 7.52 13.37 21.68
C ARG A 57 8.08 14.06 22.93
N ALA A 58 8.74 13.34 23.82
CA ALA A 58 9.38 13.89 25.02
C ALA A 58 10.57 14.80 24.66
N VAL A 59 11.44 14.36 23.76
CA VAL A 59 12.60 15.13 23.29
C VAL A 59 12.16 16.38 22.52
N ALA A 60 11.19 16.24 21.61
CA ALA A 60 10.62 17.36 20.87
C ALA A 60 9.95 18.39 21.79
N ALA A 61 9.28 17.96 22.86
CA ALA A 61 8.72 18.87 23.87
C ALA A 61 9.80 19.54 24.75
N PHE A 62 10.93 18.88 25.01
CA PHE A 62 12.01 19.43 25.84
C PHE A 62 12.88 20.46 25.10
N PHE A 63 13.14 20.25 23.81
CA PHE A 63 13.96 21.13 22.98
C PHE A 63 13.16 22.06 22.06
N ASP A 64 11.83 22.10 22.18
CA ASP A 64 10.89 22.85 21.33
C ASP A 64 11.09 22.59 19.82
N LEU A 65 11.26 21.30 19.47
CA LEU A 65 11.47 20.86 18.09
C LEU A 65 10.15 20.89 17.30
N GLU A 66 10.26 21.08 15.99
CA GLU A 66 9.12 21.11 15.08
C GLU A 66 8.32 19.78 15.14
N ARG A 67 7.02 19.88 15.41
CA ARG A 67 6.12 18.75 15.60
C ARG A 67 4.68 19.12 15.27
N ASP A 68 3.99 18.24 14.57
CA ASP A 68 2.55 18.42 14.35
C ASP A 68 1.75 18.08 15.61
N PHE A 69 0.74 18.91 15.88
CA PHE A 69 -0.28 18.59 16.86
C PHE A 69 -1.08 17.39 16.35
N LYS A 70 -1.07 16.31 17.13
CA LYS A 70 -1.82 15.09 16.83
C LYS A 70 -2.85 14.85 17.93
N SER A 71 -4.06 14.54 17.54
CA SER A 71 -5.12 14.09 18.44
C SER A 71 -4.86 12.66 18.92
N VAL A 72 -5.65 12.20 19.89
CA VAL A 72 -5.62 10.80 20.36
C VAL A 72 -6.00 9.82 19.25
N VAL A 73 -6.82 10.24 18.28
CA VAL A 73 -7.24 9.41 17.13
C VAL A 73 -6.07 9.24 16.16
N ASP A 74 -5.37 10.33 15.84
CA ASP A 74 -4.20 10.29 14.94
C ASP A 74 -3.08 9.43 15.56
N HIS A 75 -2.89 9.53 16.88
CA HIS A 75 -1.97 8.67 17.62
C HIS A 75 -2.34 7.18 17.58
N PHE A 76 -3.64 6.84 17.57
CA PHE A 76 -4.09 5.47 17.44
C PHE A 76 -3.91 4.93 16.02
N ASP A 77 -4.13 5.77 15.00
CA ASP A 77 -3.90 5.41 13.60
C ASP A 77 -2.39 5.23 13.30
N ASP A 78 -1.55 6.13 13.83
CA ASP A 78 -0.08 6.01 13.80
C ASP A 78 0.39 4.69 14.44
N ALA A 79 -0.13 4.36 15.63
CA ALA A 79 0.25 3.12 16.33
C ALA A 79 -0.22 1.86 15.56
N THR A 80 -1.39 1.91 14.93
CA THR A 80 -1.95 0.80 14.15
C THR A 80 -1.18 0.59 12.85
N SER A 81 -0.89 1.67 12.11
CA SER A 81 -0.05 1.68 10.91
C SER A 81 1.37 1.21 11.24
N GLY A 82 1.97 1.75 12.30
CA GLY A 82 3.28 1.33 12.81
C GLY A 82 3.32 -0.16 13.19
N LEU A 83 2.24 -0.73 13.72
CA LEU A 83 2.15 -2.16 14.05
C LEU A 83 2.11 -3.04 12.79
N LEU A 84 1.37 -2.60 11.76
CA LEU A 84 1.34 -3.27 10.45
C LEU A 84 2.74 -3.26 9.80
N TYR A 85 3.41 -2.10 9.78
CA TYR A 85 4.79 -1.99 9.29
C TYR A 85 5.78 -2.80 10.13
N ALA A 86 5.63 -2.81 11.46
CA ALA A 86 6.44 -3.63 12.35
C ALA A 86 6.31 -5.11 12.03
N TYR A 87 5.09 -5.61 11.77
CA TYR A 87 4.87 -7.01 11.40
C TYR A 87 5.54 -7.37 10.06
N VAL A 88 5.30 -6.59 9.00
CA VAL A 88 5.85 -6.88 7.66
C VAL A 88 7.38 -6.78 7.66
N LEU A 89 7.94 -5.73 8.27
CA LEU A 89 9.38 -5.56 8.38
C LEU A 89 10.01 -6.64 9.26
N PHE A 90 9.40 -7.00 10.39
CA PHE A 90 10.00 -7.97 11.30
C PHE A 90 10.06 -9.37 10.68
N THR A 91 8.96 -9.80 10.05
CA THR A 91 8.83 -11.12 9.41
C THR A 91 9.70 -11.25 8.17
N LEU A 92 9.58 -10.32 7.21
CA LEU A 92 10.25 -10.42 5.90
C LEU A 92 11.67 -9.83 5.89
N GLY A 93 11.97 -8.91 6.81
CA GLY A 93 13.28 -8.29 7.01
C GLY A 93 14.21 -9.06 7.97
N ASN A 94 13.82 -10.26 8.42
CA ASN A 94 14.61 -11.13 9.29
C ASN A 94 15.00 -10.52 10.66
N TYR A 95 14.20 -9.58 11.20
CA TYR A 95 14.50 -8.94 12.48
C TYR A 95 14.39 -9.89 13.67
N ALA A 96 13.81 -11.08 13.53
CA ALA A 96 13.95 -12.13 14.54
C ALA A 96 15.43 -12.48 14.84
N HIS A 97 16.35 -12.18 13.91
CA HIS A 97 17.80 -12.30 14.05
C HIS A 97 18.49 -10.94 14.19
N THR A 98 18.24 -9.97 13.29
CA THR A 98 18.86 -8.64 13.35
C THR A 98 18.54 -7.89 14.65
N PHE A 99 17.32 -7.98 15.17
CA PHE A 99 16.93 -7.17 16.33
C PHE A 99 17.62 -7.65 17.62
N GLY A 100 18.59 -6.85 18.05
CA GLY A 100 19.34 -7.01 19.29
C GLY A 100 19.66 -5.66 19.95
N TRP A 101 20.50 -5.70 20.98
CA TRP A 101 20.85 -4.50 21.75
C TRP A 101 21.56 -3.43 20.92
N VAL A 102 22.36 -3.82 19.91
CA VAL A 102 23.03 -2.88 18.99
C VAL A 102 21.99 -2.10 18.20
N THR A 103 21.00 -2.80 17.62
CA THR A 103 19.87 -2.17 16.92
C THR A 103 19.11 -1.23 17.84
N LEU A 104 18.84 -1.61 19.09
CA LEU A 104 18.14 -0.76 20.05
C LEU A 104 18.93 0.50 20.44
N VAL A 105 20.25 0.41 20.63
CA VAL A 105 21.10 1.59 20.89
C VAL A 105 21.13 2.51 19.68
N PHE A 106 21.43 1.97 18.50
CA PHE A 106 21.50 2.77 17.27
C PHE A 106 20.14 3.26 16.78
N TYR A 107 19.04 2.66 17.24
CA TYR A 107 17.68 3.18 17.06
C TYR A 107 17.50 4.53 17.74
N PHE A 108 17.83 4.63 19.02
CA PHE A 108 17.75 5.92 19.73
C PHE A 108 18.80 6.92 19.21
N VAL A 109 20.01 6.47 18.85
CA VAL A 109 20.99 7.36 18.19
C VAL A 109 20.42 7.91 16.87
N GLY A 110 19.84 7.07 16.01
CA GLY A 110 19.25 7.50 14.74
C GLY A 110 18.06 8.45 14.93
N LEU A 111 17.18 8.13 15.89
CA LEU A 111 16.05 8.97 16.25
C LEU A 111 16.50 10.38 16.67
N LEU A 112 17.40 10.46 17.65
CA LEU A 112 17.85 11.73 18.23
C LEU A 112 18.75 12.52 17.28
N ALA A 113 19.68 11.86 16.58
CA ALA A 113 20.56 12.52 15.62
C ALA A 113 19.79 13.09 14.43
N TYR A 114 18.73 12.41 13.98
CA TYR A 114 17.89 12.93 12.90
C TYR A 114 17.01 14.10 13.37
N CYS A 115 16.47 14.06 14.59
CA CYS A 115 15.81 15.23 15.20
C CYS A 115 16.72 16.46 15.20
N ALA A 116 17.98 16.31 15.63
CA ALA A 116 18.94 17.41 15.61
C ALA A 116 19.34 17.84 14.17
N LEU A 117 19.32 16.91 13.21
CA LEU A 117 19.66 17.19 11.81
C LEU A 117 18.59 18.02 11.09
N VAL A 118 17.30 17.73 11.30
CA VAL A 118 16.21 18.44 10.61
C VAL A 118 16.03 19.89 11.09
N GLU A 119 16.49 20.21 12.29
CA GLU A 119 16.48 21.59 12.84
C GLU A 119 17.61 22.49 12.31
N VAL A 120 18.58 21.94 11.57
CA VAL A 120 19.64 22.75 10.96
C VAL A 120 18.99 23.74 9.97
N PRO A 121 19.20 25.07 10.08
CA PRO A 121 18.38 26.06 9.36
C PRO A 121 18.33 25.92 7.83
N PHE A 122 19.36 25.35 7.20
CA PHE A 122 19.37 25.12 5.75
C PHE A 122 18.75 23.77 5.33
N LEU A 123 18.39 22.91 6.29
CA LEU A 123 17.62 21.68 6.12
C LEU A 123 16.16 21.85 6.58
N ARG A 124 15.89 22.79 7.49
CA ARG A 124 14.55 23.18 7.98
C ARG A 124 13.75 23.99 6.94
N ILE A 125 13.55 23.40 5.77
CA ILE A 125 12.77 23.95 4.66
C ILE A 125 11.96 22.81 4.06
N SER A 126 10.68 23.01 3.78
CA SER A 126 9.87 22.10 2.96
C SER A 126 10.37 22.17 1.50
N LEU A 127 11.44 21.43 1.21
CA LEU A 127 12.29 21.62 0.01
C LEU A 127 11.45 21.59 -1.29
N PRO A 128 11.20 22.74 -1.97
CA PRO A 128 10.23 22.82 -3.07
C PRO A 128 10.73 22.16 -4.37
N GLY A 129 11.93 21.59 -4.35
CA GLY A 129 12.56 20.81 -5.40
C GLY A 129 14.07 20.82 -5.24
N TRP A 130 14.75 19.76 -5.69
CA TRP A 130 16.20 19.60 -5.58
C TRP A 130 17.03 20.73 -6.22
N ARG A 131 16.45 21.45 -7.18
CA ARG A 131 17.05 22.62 -7.83
C ARG A 131 17.10 23.87 -6.94
N ALA A 132 16.27 23.95 -5.90
CA ALA A 132 16.20 25.07 -4.97
C ALA A 132 17.01 24.84 -3.68
N TRP A 133 17.74 23.73 -3.60
CA TRP A 133 18.53 23.38 -2.42
C TRP A 133 19.74 24.30 -2.27
N SER A 134 20.01 24.74 -1.04
CA SER A 134 21.24 25.44 -0.68
C SER A 134 22.47 24.53 -0.89
N PRO A 135 23.68 25.09 -1.06
CA PRO A 135 24.91 24.28 -1.16
C PRO A 135 25.12 23.36 0.06
N GLY A 136 24.73 23.79 1.26
CA GLY A 136 24.76 22.97 2.48
C GLY A 136 23.78 21.81 2.43
N ALA A 137 22.54 22.05 1.99
CA ALA A 137 21.54 20.98 1.82
C ALA A 137 21.98 19.96 0.76
N TRP A 138 22.58 20.42 -0.35
CA TRP A 138 23.21 19.55 -1.35
C TRP A 138 24.32 18.68 -0.76
N ALA A 139 25.26 19.28 -0.01
CA ALA A 139 26.36 18.54 0.59
C ALA A 139 25.88 17.43 1.54
N VAL A 140 24.91 17.73 2.41
CA VAL A 140 24.31 16.75 3.33
C VAL A 140 23.59 15.63 2.57
N ASN A 141 22.76 15.96 1.58
CA ASN A 141 22.03 14.94 0.82
C ASN A 141 22.95 14.07 -0.05
N LEU A 142 24.00 14.62 -0.65
CA LEU A 142 25.00 13.85 -1.40
C LEU A 142 25.83 12.94 -0.48
N ALA A 143 26.20 13.41 0.73
CA ALA A 143 26.87 12.59 1.73
C ALA A 143 25.96 11.44 2.22
N ALA A 144 24.68 11.73 2.48
CA ALA A 144 23.70 10.71 2.85
C ALA A 144 23.48 9.67 1.73
N LEU A 145 23.38 10.13 0.47
CA LEU A 145 23.27 9.24 -0.69
C LEU A 145 24.52 8.36 -0.83
N ALA A 146 25.72 8.93 -0.71
CA ALA A 146 26.98 8.17 -0.76
C ALA A 146 27.04 7.12 0.36
N LEU A 147 26.64 7.47 1.58
CA LEU A 147 26.57 6.53 2.71
C LEU A 147 25.59 5.39 2.46
N VAL A 148 24.40 5.69 1.93
CA VAL A 148 23.39 4.67 1.56
C VAL A 148 23.89 3.76 0.44
N LEU A 149 24.57 4.30 -0.58
CA LEU A 149 25.14 3.50 -1.67
C LEU A 149 26.28 2.59 -1.18
N LEU A 150 27.16 3.08 -0.31
CA LEU A 150 28.21 2.29 0.32
C LEU A 150 27.62 1.18 1.20
N ALA A 151 26.63 1.49 2.02
CA ALA A 151 25.92 0.50 2.83
C ALA A 151 25.21 -0.55 1.96
N ALA A 152 24.55 -0.14 0.87
CA ALA A 152 23.91 -1.04 -0.06
C ALA A 152 24.91 -1.98 -0.74
N ALA A 153 26.02 -1.46 -1.29
CA ALA A 153 27.08 -2.27 -1.90
C ALA A 153 27.68 -3.29 -0.91
N PHE A 154 27.87 -2.88 0.35
CA PHE A 154 28.35 -3.74 1.42
C PHE A 154 27.35 -4.87 1.76
N HIS A 155 26.06 -4.56 1.88
CA HIS A 155 25.03 -5.57 2.13
C HIS A 155 24.79 -6.49 0.91
N ILE A 156 24.93 -5.98 -0.32
CA ILE A 156 24.93 -6.79 -1.55
C ILE A 156 26.08 -7.79 -1.56
N ARG A 157 27.30 -7.37 -1.15
CA ARG A 157 28.44 -8.28 -0.99
C ARG A 157 28.17 -9.37 0.05
N TRP A 158 27.51 -9.06 1.16
CA TRP A 158 27.10 -10.06 2.13
C TRP A 158 26.02 -11.01 1.60
N ALA A 159 25.03 -10.51 0.84
CA ALA A 159 24.03 -11.35 0.19
C ALA A 159 24.66 -12.33 -0.81
N TYR A 160 25.70 -11.89 -1.54
CA TYR A 160 26.51 -12.74 -2.42
C TYR A 160 27.28 -13.81 -1.64
N GLN A 161 28.00 -13.42 -0.58
CA GLN A 161 28.75 -14.35 0.27
C GLN A 161 27.85 -15.37 1.01
N ALA A 162 26.59 -15.02 1.27
CA ALA A 162 25.58 -15.89 1.85
C ALA A 162 24.78 -16.71 0.81
N ALA A 163 25.21 -16.75 -0.46
CA ALA A 163 24.54 -17.44 -1.57
C ALA A 163 23.05 -17.06 -1.76
N PHE A 164 22.64 -15.88 -1.29
CA PHE A 164 21.25 -15.42 -1.23
C PHE A 164 20.94 -14.25 -2.18
N LEU A 165 21.95 -13.75 -2.92
CA LEU A 165 21.85 -12.58 -3.79
C LEU A 165 20.67 -12.63 -4.79
N GLN A 166 20.40 -13.83 -5.34
CA GLN A 166 19.32 -14.08 -6.31
C GLN A 166 17.91 -13.82 -5.77
N TRP A 167 17.73 -13.85 -4.45
CA TRP A 167 16.47 -13.48 -3.77
C TRP A 167 16.54 -12.06 -3.21
N TYR A 168 17.71 -11.67 -2.70
CA TYR A 168 17.94 -10.34 -2.12
C TYR A 168 17.68 -9.20 -3.11
N LEU A 169 18.24 -9.27 -4.33
CA LEU A 169 18.11 -8.20 -5.32
C LEU A 169 16.70 -8.06 -5.92
N PRO A 170 15.92 -9.13 -6.18
CA PRO A 170 14.53 -9.02 -6.65
C PRO A 170 13.47 -8.78 -5.56
N LEU A 171 13.82 -8.91 -4.28
CA LEU A 171 12.97 -8.45 -3.16
C LEU A 171 13.20 -6.97 -2.82
N PHE A 172 14.45 -6.50 -2.91
CA PHE A 172 14.69 -5.13 -3.43
C PHE A 172 14.24 -5.05 -4.90
N VAL A 173 14.26 -3.89 -5.56
CA VAL A 173 13.59 -3.68 -6.87
C VAL A 173 12.07 -3.85 -6.78
N LEU A 174 11.50 -4.94 -6.26
CA LEU A 174 10.08 -5.07 -5.93
C LEU A 174 9.68 -4.10 -4.80
N ALA A 175 10.43 -4.07 -3.69
CA ALA A 175 10.17 -3.14 -2.59
C ALA A 175 10.25 -1.67 -3.05
N THR A 176 11.25 -1.29 -3.86
CA THR A 176 11.34 0.07 -4.41
C THR A 176 10.32 0.36 -5.50
N ALA A 177 10.01 -0.61 -6.37
CA ALA A 177 8.97 -0.47 -7.38
C ALA A 177 7.59 -0.19 -6.77
N SER A 178 7.31 -0.67 -5.56
CA SER A 178 6.05 -0.34 -4.86
C SER A 178 5.88 1.16 -4.62
N VAL A 179 6.95 1.88 -4.28
CA VAL A 179 6.95 3.35 -4.14
C VAL A 179 6.94 4.02 -5.51
N TRP A 180 7.73 3.53 -6.47
CA TRP A 180 7.76 4.10 -7.82
C TRP A 180 6.45 3.90 -8.59
N LEU A 181 5.61 2.91 -8.23
CA LEU A 181 4.28 2.70 -8.80
C LEU A 181 3.35 3.91 -8.62
N ALA A 182 3.60 4.75 -7.62
CA ALA A 182 2.88 6.00 -7.45
C ALA A 182 3.14 7.01 -8.58
N VAL A 183 4.27 6.94 -9.30
CA VAL A 183 4.55 7.79 -10.47
C VAL A 183 3.56 7.53 -11.62
N PRO A 184 3.42 6.31 -12.18
CA PRO A 184 2.45 6.04 -13.23
C PRO A 184 1.00 6.15 -12.74
N VAL A 185 0.71 5.90 -11.46
CA VAL A 185 -0.63 6.15 -10.88
C VAL A 185 -0.96 7.65 -10.87
N THR A 186 -0.02 8.51 -10.43
CA THR A 186 -0.19 9.97 -10.45
C THR A 186 -0.36 10.49 -11.88
N TRP A 187 0.51 10.02 -12.79
CA TRP A 187 0.45 10.38 -14.20
C TRP A 187 -0.87 9.98 -14.85
N LEU A 188 -1.33 8.74 -14.62
CA LEU A 188 -2.60 8.24 -15.16
C LEU A 188 -3.79 9.01 -14.57
N ASN A 189 -3.80 9.29 -13.26
CA ASN A 189 -4.83 10.12 -12.64
C ASN A 189 -4.89 11.50 -13.31
N ASN A 190 -3.76 12.20 -13.39
CA ASN A 190 -3.72 13.56 -13.92
C ASN A 190 -4.10 13.59 -15.41
N TYR A 191 -3.61 12.61 -16.20
CA TYR A 191 -4.05 12.42 -17.59
C TYR A 191 -5.57 12.24 -17.71
N CYS A 192 -6.19 11.44 -16.82
CA CYS A 192 -7.64 11.27 -16.77
C CYS A 192 -8.38 12.54 -16.31
N VAL A 193 -7.82 13.34 -15.40
CA VAL A 193 -8.40 14.64 -15.03
C VAL A 193 -8.43 15.58 -16.24
N ASP A 194 -7.31 15.70 -16.96
CA ASP A 194 -7.15 16.59 -18.10
C ASP A 194 -7.99 16.16 -19.33
N HIS A 195 -7.99 14.86 -19.65
CA HIS A 195 -8.55 14.35 -20.92
C HIS A 195 -9.91 13.66 -20.77
N CYS A 196 -10.36 13.37 -19.54
CA CYS A 196 -11.66 12.75 -19.25
C CYS A 196 -12.47 13.57 -18.23
N PRO A 197 -12.79 14.85 -18.51
CA PRO A 197 -13.44 15.79 -17.58
C PRO A 197 -14.85 15.36 -17.12
N GLN A 198 -15.43 14.34 -17.75
CA GLN A 198 -16.65 13.66 -17.28
C GLN A 198 -16.42 12.84 -15.99
N GLY A 199 -15.20 12.81 -15.45
CA GLY A 199 -14.83 12.25 -14.15
C GLY A 199 -14.96 10.73 -14.06
N LEU A 200 -14.54 10.04 -15.11
CA LEU A 200 -14.78 8.62 -15.30
C LEU A 200 -13.61 7.80 -14.76
N GLY A 201 -13.56 7.65 -13.43
CA GLY A 201 -12.53 6.90 -12.72
C GLY A 201 -12.44 5.41 -13.11
N ILE A 202 -11.53 4.69 -12.43
CA ILE A 202 -11.16 3.29 -12.69
C ILE A 202 -12.37 2.37 -12.96
N GLU A 203 -13.49 2.56 -12.24
CA GLU A 203 -14.72 1.76 -12.43
C GLU A 203 -15.27 1.82 -13.86
N ARG A 204 -15.28 2.99 -14.53
CA ARG A 204 -15.73 3.08 -15.93
C ARG A 204 -14.68 2.59 -16.92
N PHE A 205 -13.38 2.70 -16.61
CA PHE A 205 -12.34 2.05 -17.40
C PHE A 205 -12.50 0.52 -17.35
N LEU A 206 -12.61 -0.06 -16.15
CA LEU A 206 -12.88 -1.48 -15.94
C LEU A 206 -14.18 -1.92 -16.61
N ARG A 207 -15.24 -1.10 -16.57
CA ARG A 207 -16.50 -1.40 -17.24
C ARG A 207 -16.39 -1.33 -18.76
N LYS A 208 -15.63 -0.38 -19.32
CA LYS A 208 -15.35 -0.30 -20.78
C LYS A 208 -14.48 -1.49 -21.22
N LEU A 209 -13.46 -1.85 -20.44
CA LEU A 209 -12.62 -3.03 -20.66
C LEU A 209 -13.46 -4.31 -20.61
N ALA A 210 -14.32 -4.48 -19.59
CA ALA A 210 -15.25 -5.60 -19.49
C ALA A 210 -16.23 -5.65 -20.66
N LEU A 211 -16.73 -4.51 -21.14
CA LEU A 211 -17.58 -4.44 -22.34
C LEU A 211 -16.80 -4.87 -23.59
N VAL A 212 -15.58 -4.36 -23.81
CA VAL A 212 -14.72 -4.73 -24.94
C VAL A 212 -14.35 -6.22 -24.90
N LEU A 213 -13.98 -6.76 -23.73
CA LEU A 213 -13.72 -8.19 -23.56
C LEU A 213 -14.99 -9.01 -23.79
N SER A 214 -16.17 -8.51 -23.39
CA SER A 214 -17.44 -9.22 -23.62
C SER A 214 -17.89 -9.21 -25.08
N THR A 215 -17.61 -8.14 -25.84
CA THR A 215 -17.91 -8.08 -27.28
C THR A 215 -16.88 -8.88 -28.08
N TRP A 216 -15.62 -8.88 -27.67
CA TRP A 216 -14.59 -9.76 -28.23
C TRP A 216 -14.91 -11.23 -27.98
N ARG A 217 -15.35 -11.60 -26.76
CA ARG A 217 -15.82 -12.97 -26.45
C ARG A 217 -17.10 -13.36 -27.20
N ARG A 218 -17.96 -12.41 -27.59
CA ARG A 218 -19.12 -12.65 -28.48
C ARG A 218 -18.75 -12.75 -29.95
N ARG A 219 -17.53 -12.40 -30.34
CA ARG A 219 -16.93 -12.72 -31.65
C ARG A 219 -16.22 -14.07 -31.64
N SER A 220 -16.70 -15.03 -30.84
CA SER A 220 -16.51 -16.44 -31.20
C SER A 220 -16.87 -16.62 -32.68
N PRO A 221 -16.14 -17.45 -33.45
CA PRO A 221 -16.46 -17.68 -34.85
C PRO A 221 -17.94 -18.07 -34.97
N PRO A 222 -18.63 -17.65 -36.05
CA PRO A 222 -20.01 -18.04 -36.26
C PRO A 222 -20.09 -19.56 -36.13
N ALA A 223 -21.03 -20.04 -35.30
CA ALA A 223 -21.29 -21.46 -35.20
C ALA A 223 -21.50 -22.00 -36.62
N GLU A 224 -20.93 -23.17 -36.93
CA GLU A 224 -21.09 -23.78 -38.24
C GLU A 224 -22.57 -23.77 -38.62
N PRO A 225 -22.89 -23.40 -39.88
CA PRO A 225 -24.27 -23.17 -40.28
C PRO A 225 -25.09 -24.41 -39.96
N SER A 226 -26.04 -24.25 -39.04
CA SER A 226 -26.97 -25.32 -38.70
C SER A 226 -27.64 -25.81 -39.99
N PRO A 227 -27.83 -27.13 -40.16
CA PRO A 227 -28.47 -27.66 -41.35
C PRO A 227 -29.82 -26.97 -41.57
N PRO A 228 -30.21 -26.72 -42.82
CA PRO A 228 -31.37 -25.88 -43.14
C PRO A 228 -32.63 -26.41 -42.45
N ALA A 229 -33.22 -25.58 -41.60
CA ALA A 229 -34.49 -25.87 -40.96
C ALA A 229 -35.60 -25.91 -42.03
N GLU A 230 -36.45 -26.93 -41.96
CA GLU A 230 -37.58 -27.06 -42.90
C GLU A 230 -38.56 -25.88 -42.77
N PRO A 231 -39.14 -25.42 -43.89
CA PRO A 231 -40.03 -24.26 -43.90
C PRO A 231 -41.37 -24.58 -43.24
N SER A 232 -41.48 -24.33 -41.94
CA SER A 232 -42.76 -24.07 -41.29
C SER A 232 -43.17 -22.63 -41.61
N GLY A 233 -44.08 -22.49 -42.57
CA GLY A 233 -44.71 -21.20 -42.84
C GLY A 233 -45.78 -20.89 -41.81
N ASP A 234 -45.79 -19.67 -41.28
CA ASP A 234 -47.04 -19.01 -40.93
C ASP A 234 -46.93 -17.47 -40.92
N VAL A 235 -48.08 -16.83 -41.04
CA VAL A 235 -48.30 -15.45 -41.50
C VAL A 235 -48.17 -14.40 -40.38
N PRO A 236 -47.73 -13.16 -40.66
CA PRO A 236 -47.46 -12.17 -39.62
C PRO A 236 -48.72 -11.53 -39.01
N SER A 237 -48.60 -11.02 -37.79
CA SER A 237 -49.55 -10.07 -37.21
C SER A 237 -48.83 -8.92 -36.51
N ALA A 238 -49.22 -7.69 -36.86
CA ALA A 238 -48.62 -6.47 -36.33
C ALA A 238 -49.49 -5.88 -35.22
N ALA A 239 -48.85 -5.43 -34.13
CA ALA A 239 -49.47 -4.57 -33.14
C ALA A 239 -48.43 -3.59 -32.58
N ALA A 240 -48.44 -2.36 -33.09
CA ALA A 240 -47.70 -1.25 -32.49
C ALA A 240 -48.48 -0.73 -31.29
N ALA A 241 -47.93 -0.86 -30.08
CA ALA A 241 -48.49 -0.28 -28.87
C ALA A 241 -47.70 0.99 -28.49
N ALA A 242 -48.40 2.11 -28.33
CA ALA A 242 -47.80 3.37 -27.90
C ALA A 242 -47.47 3.32 -26.40
N ALA A 243 -46.31 3.87 -26.02
CA ALA A 243 -45.90 3.98 -24.62
C ALA A 243 -46.54 5.21 -23.95
N PRO A 244 -47.03 5.10 -22.70
CA PRO A 244 -47.55 6.24 -21.95
C PRO A 244 -46.42 7.15 -21.45
N VAL A 245 -46.65 8.46 -21.50
CA VAL A 245 -45.80 9.45 -20.82
C VAL A 245 -46.14 9.44 -19.33
N VAL A 246 -45.12 9.36 -18.47
CA VAL A 246 -45.28 9.38 -17.01
C VAL A 246 -44.69 10.67 -16.47
N ASP A 247 -45.53 11.52 -15.89
CA ASP A 247 -45.09 12.73 -15.18
C ASP A 247 -44.44 12.38 -13.84
N VAL A 248 -43.26 12.93 -13.59
CA VAL A 248 -42.49 12.70 -12.36
C VAL A 248 -42.67 13.87 -11.40
N ALA A 249 -43.59 13.71 -10.45
CA ALA A 249 -43.74 14.65 -9.34
C ALA A 249 -42.56 14.53 -8.34
N LYS A 250 -42.15 15.66 -7.75
CA LYS A 250 -41.16 15.72 -6.67
C LYS A 250 -41.69 15.03 -5.40
N ALA A 251 -40.82 14.30 -4.71
CA ALA A 251 -41.03 13.82 -3.35
C ALA A 251 -39.79 14.15 -2.49
N ASP A 252 -40.02 14.56 -1.25
CA ASP A 252 -38.98 15.04 -0.33
C ASP A 252 -38.31 13.90 0.47
N ASP A 253 -37.08 14.16 0.93
CA ASP A 253 -36.16 13.16 1.49
C ASP A 253 -36.52 12.69 2.92
N ALA A 254 -36.73 11.37 3.10
CA ALA A 254 -36.46 10.68 4.37
C ALA A 254 -36.25 9.15 4.19
N SER A 255 -35.26 8.62 4.93
CA SER A 255 -34.92 7.19 5.11
C SER A 255 -34.08 6.49 4.00
N GLY A 256 -32.90 6.00 4.41
CA GLY A 256 -31.82 5.47 3.55
C GLY A 256 -32.03 4.09 2.92
N CYS A 257 -33.28 3.68 2.65
CA CYS A 257 -33.55 2.53 1.77
C CYS A 257 -34.83 2.71 0.90
N ALA A 258 -35.37 3.92 0.86
CA ALA A 258 -36.47 4.26 -0.04
C ALA A 258 -35.93 4.41 -1.48
N ILE A 259 -36.02 3.33 -2.26
CA ILE A 259 -36.05 3.51 -3.73
C ILE A 259 -37.38 4.21 -4.02
N PRO A 260 -37.42 5.34 -4.76
CA PRO A 260 -38.67 5.99 -5.16
C PRO A 260 -39.37 5.07 -6.18
N LEU A 261 -40.22 4.20 -5.65
CA LEU A 261 -40.74 3.04 -6.36
C LEU A 261 -42.22 2.89 -5.97
N VAL A 262 -42.94 3.99 -6.24
CA VAL A 262 -44.27 4.34 -5.74
C VAL A 262 -45.34 3.29 -6.10
N ASP A 263 -45.13 2.47 -7.12
CA ASP A 263 -46.18 1.62 -7.70
C ASP A 263 -46.00 0.09 -7.57
N LEU A 264 -44.84 -0.42 -7.12
CA LEU A 264 -44.69 -1.88 -6.84
C LEU A 264 -44.91 -2.24 -5.36
N GLY A 265 -45.14 -1.25 -4.50
CA GLY A 265 -45.47 -1.48 -3.08
C GLY A 265 -46.71 -2.35 -2.89
N ALA A 266 -47.70 -2.24 -3.79
CA ALA A 266 -48.95 -2.99 -3.75
C ALA A 266 -48.82 -4.49 -4.12
N ARG A 267 -47.74 -4.92 -4.78
CA ARG A 267 -47.58 -6.30 -5.30
C ARG A 267 -46.64 -7.21 -4.51
N ALA A 268 -45.87 -6.69 -3.55
CA ALA A 268 -44.76 -7.42 -2.93
C ALA A 268 -44.71 -7.30 -1.39
N GLY A 269 -45.86 -7.50 -0.73
CA GLY A 269 -45.91 -7.65 0.73
C GLY A 269 -45.05 -8.81 1.21
N GLY A 270 -44.03 -8.53 2.03
CA GLY A 270 -43.15 -9.53 2.65
C GLY A 270 -41.93 -10.00 1.81
N ALA A 271 -41.93 -9.83 0.48
CA ALA A 271 -40.83 -10.32 -0.35
C ALA A 271 -39.50 -9.60 -0.07
N THR A 272 -38.43 -10.38 0.12
CA THR A 272 -37.08 -9.85 0.38
C THR A 272 -36.55 -9.01 -0.81
N CYS A 273 -35.59 -8.12 -0.57
CA CYS A 273 -34.99 -7.29 -1.62
C CYS A 273 -34.42 -8.15 -2.79
N ARG A 274 -33.97 -9.38 -2.49
CA ARG A 274 -33.46 -10.35 -3.47
C ARG A 274 -34.57 -10.96 -4.34
N GLU A 275 -35.76 -11.16 -3.79
CA GLU A 275 -36.93 -11.66 -4.53
C GLU A 275 -37.58 -10.57 -5.38
N ARG A 276 -37.71 -9.35 -4.84
CA ARG A 276 -38.18 -8.19 -5.63
C ARG A 276 -37.32 -7.97 -6.87
N ALA A 277 -36.00 -8.12 -6.76
CA ALA A 277 -35.08 -8.03 -7.90
C ALA A 277 -35.26 -9.15 -8.96
N ARG A 278 -35.90 -10.28 -8.61
CA ARG A 278 -36.25 -11.35 -9.58
C ARG A 278 -37.55 -11.05 -10.33
N LEU A 279 -38.49 -10.36 -9.70
CA LEU A 279 -39.79 -10.00 -10.29
C LEU A 279 -39.70 -8.84 -11.30
N LEU A 280 -38.68 -7.98 -11.20
CA LEU A 280 -38.45 -6.91 -12.18
C LEU A 280 -38.28 -7.49 -13.60
N THR A 281 -39.03 -6.94 -14.55
CA THR A 281 -38.87 -7.17 -15.98
C THR A 281 -37.50 -6.71 -16.48
N ARG A 282 -37.14 -7.10 -17.71
CA ARG A 282 -35.86 -6.70 -18.31
C ARG A 282 -35.71 -5.19 -18.47
N GLU A 283 -36.83 -4.48 -18.70
CA GLU A 283 -36.85 -3.03 -18.87
C GLU A 283 -36.76 -2.31 -17.53
N GLU A 284 -37.52 -2.73 -16.52
CA GLU A 284 -37.41 -2.15 -15.17
C GLU A 284 -36.02 -2.36 -14.56
N ARG A 285 -35.37 -3.52 -14.79
CA ARG A 285 -33.97 -3.70 -14.39
C ARG A 285 -33.02 -2.75 -15.13
N ARG A 286 -33.28 -2.48 -16.40
CA ARG A 286 -32.48 -1.52 -17.19
C ARG A 286 -32.68 -0.10 -16.68
N ALA A 287 -33.92 0.31 -16.41
CA ALA A 287 -34.26 1.60 -15.82
C ALA A 287 -33.65 1.78 -14.43
N LEU A 288 -33.76 0.79 -13.54
CA LEU A 288 -33.18 0.83 -12.20
C LEU A 288 -31.64 0.86 -12.22
N VAL A 289 -31.01 0.17 -13.18
CA VAL A 289 -29.56 0.28 -13.41
C VAL A 289 -29.18 1.66 -13.93
N LEU A 290 -29.94 2.25 -14.87
CA LEU A 290 -29.69 3.60 -15.36
C LEU A 290 -29.86 4.64 -14.23
N ALA A 291 -30.95 4.59 -13.46
CA ALA A 291 -31.18 5.46 -12.31
C ALA A 291 -30.05 5.36 -11.25
N ARG A 292 -29.54 4.14 -10.94
CA ARG A 292 -28.38 3.97 -10.05
C ARG A 292 -27.06 4.49 -10.64
N LEU A 293 -26.91 4.47 -11.96
CA LEU A 293 -25.75 5.07 -12.64
C LEU A 293 -25.84 6.58 -12.74
N GLU A 294 -27.05 7.13 -12.71
CA GLU A 294 -27.33 8.56 -12.62
C GLU A 294 -27.24 9.09 -11.18
N HIS A 295 -27.37 8.23 -10.17
CA HIS A 295 -27.34 8.61 -8.75
C HIS A 295 -26.26 7.79 -7.99
N PRO A 296 -24.96 8.09 -8.17
CA PRO A 296 -23.88 7.50 -7.39
C PRO A 296 -23.87 8.05 -5.95
N HIS A 297 -24.83 7.62 -5.14
CA HIS A 297 -25.03 8.05 -3.74
C HIS A 297 -23.78 7.91 -2.85
N TYR A 298 -22.83 7.03 -3.22
CA TYR A 298 -21.57 6.83 -2.49
C TYR A 298 -20.56 8.00 -2.65
N LEU A 299 -20.76 8.92 -3.60
CA LEU A 299 -19.84 10.02 -3.85
C LEU A 299 -20.26 11.35 -3.20
N ASN A 300 -21.47 11.47 -2.63
CA ASN A 300 -22.01 12.72 -2.05
C ASN A 300 -21.98 13.96 -2.99
N VAL A 301 -21.82 13.77 -4.31
CA VAL A 301 -21.80 14.87 -5.28
C VAL A 301 -23.23 15.24 -5.69
N ARG A 302 -23.58 16.53 -5.55
CA ARG A 302 -24.89 17.07 -5.95
C ARG A 302 -25.12 16.88 -7.45
N ARG A 303 -26.37 16.60 -7.84
CA ARG A 303 -26.79 16.43 -9.24
C ARG A 303 -26.38 17.66 -10.07
N GLY A 304 -25.61 17.43 -11.15
CA GLY A 304 -25.13 18.49 -12.03
C GLY A 304 -23.90 19.26 -11.55
N ALA A 305 -23.42 19.04 -10.32
CA ALA A 305 -22.11 19.55 -9.93
C ALA A 305 -21.01 18.74 -10.65
N PRO A 306 -19.92 19.38 -11.11
CA PRO A 306 -18.75 18.64 -11.59
C PRO A 306 -18.21 17.75 -10.46
N LEU A 307 -17.78 16.54 -10.80
CA LEU A 307 -17.05 15.69 -9.87
C LEU A 307 -15.79 16.45 -9.42
N PRO A 308 -15.43 16.43 -8.12
CA PRO A 308 -14.24 17.11 -7.63
C PRO A 308 -12.99 16.36 -8.11
N LEU A 309 -12.51 16.75 -9.28
CA LEU A 309 -11.31 16.23 -9.90
C LEU A 309 -10.10 16.94 -9.32
N PHE A 310 -9.28 16.18 -8.60
CA PHE A 310 -8.04 16.67 -8.02
C PHE A 310 -6.86 16.16 -8.85
N HIS A 311 -5.96 17.08 -9.21
CA HIS A 311 -4.61 16.68 -9.55
C HIS A 311 -3.90 16.19 -8.29
N TYR A 312 -3.09 15.15 -8.43
CA TYR A 312 -2.21 14.69 -7.36
C TYR A 312 -0.76 14.98 -7.70
N ARG A 313 0.06 15.16 -6.66
CA ARG A 313 1.52 15.16 -6.74
C ARG A 313 2.06 13.99 -5.91
N LEU A 314 3.14 13.39 -6.39
CA LEU A 314 3.89 12.42 -5.59
C LEU A 314 4.65 13.17 -4.49
N HIS A 315 4.40 12.82 -3.23
CA HIS A 315 5.19 13.27 -2.09
C HIS A 315 5.82 12.04 -1.43
N LEU A 316 7.14 11.92 -1.53
CA LEU A 316 7.88 10.85 -0.86
C LEU A 316 8.17 11.28 0.57
N HIS A 317 7.42 10.74 1.53
CA HIS A 317 7.69 10.98 2.94
C HIS A 317 8.90 10.15 3.38
N HIS A 318 9.75 10.72 4.23
CA HIS A 318 11.00 10.08 4.67
C HIS A 318 10.76 8.67 5.24
N TRP A 319 9.67 8.44 5.97
CA TRP A 319 9.32 7.12 6.49
C TRP A 319 9.22 6.04 5.40
N GLN A 320 8.74 6.36 4.19
CA GLN A 320 8.62 5.40 3.09
C GLN A 320 10.00 4.97 2.57
N ILE A 321 10.94 5.91 2.48
CA ILE A 321 12.32 5.66 2.05
C ILE A 321 13.05 4.81 3.09
N PHE A 322 12.99 5.19 4.37
CA PHE A 322 13.67 4.46 5.44
C PHE A 322 13.03 3.09 5.71
N TYR A 323 11.71 2.94 5.53
CA TYR A 323 11.06 1.63 5.57
C TYR A 323 11.64 0.65 4.53
N ILE A 324 11.86 1.09 3.29
CA ILE A 324 12.53 0.26 2.26
C ILE A 324 13.97 -0.06 2.68
N LEU A 325 14.73 0.94 3.15
CA LEU A 325 16.12 0.72 3.57
C LEU A 325 16.24 -0.27 4.73
N ALA A 326 15.23 -0.36 5.60
CA ALA A 326 15.22 -1.29 6.72
C ALA A 326 15.14 -2.77 6.31
N PHE A 327 14.67 -3.09 5.09
CA PHE A 327 14.68 -4.48 4.57
C PHE A 327 16.07 -4.96 4.16
N PHE A 328 16.99 -4.04 3.85
CA PHE A 328 18.36 -4.40 3.48
C PHE A 328 19.19 -4.83 4.69
N THR A 329 18.88 -4.30 5.87
CA THR A 329 19.67 -4.50 7.09
C THR A 329 19.28 -5.81 7.82
N ARG A 330 19.19 -6.91 7.05
CA ARG A 330 18.61 -8.21 7.46
C ARG A 330 19.60 -9.23 8.03
N PHE A 331 20.86 -8.84 8.25
CA PHE A 331 21.93 -9.77 8.64
C PHE A 331 22.22 -9.69 10.14
N ASP A 332 22.51 -10.83 10.78
CA ASP A 332 22.94 -10.88 12.18
C ASP A 332 24.43 -10.49 12.33
N ARG A 333 24.73 -9.23 12.02
CA ARG A 333 26.08 -8.65 11.99
C ARG A 333 26.05 -7.25 12.55
N PHE A 334 27.05 -6.88 13.36
CA PHE A 334 27.14 -5.56 14.01
C PHE A 334 26.81 -4.38 13.08
N ALA A 335 27.45 -4.28 11.91
CA ALA A 335 27.19 -3.17 10.99
C ALA A 335 25.77 -3.20 10.37
N SER A 336 25.17 -4.38 10.16
CA SER A 336 23.77 -4.47 9.73
C SER A 336 22.81 -4.08 10.86
N GLN A 337 23.06 -4.55 12.08
CA GLN A 337 22.28 -4.19 13.27
C GLN A 337 22.35 -2.68 13.58
N LEU A 338 23.51 -2.06 13.37
CA LEU A 338 23.76 -0.61 13.46
C LEU A 338 22.96 0.15 12.40
N CYS A 339 23.10 -0.23 11.11
CA CYS A 339 22.34 0.41 10.03
C CYS A 339 20.82 0.24 10.23
N ALA A 340 20.37 -0.94 10.65
CA ALA A 340 18.97 -1.22 11.00
C ALA A 340 18.46 -0.27 12.08
N GLY A 341 19.24 -0.09 13.15
CA GLY A 341 18.93 0.83 14.23
C GLY A 341 18.76 2.25 13.70
N LEU A 342 19.80 2.80 13.06
CA LEU A 342 19.78 4.16 12.53
C LEU A 342 18.56 4.41 11.62
N VAL A 343 18.33 3.52 10.66
CA VAL A 343 17.23 3.61 9.69
C VAL A 343 15.86 3.55 10.39
N LEU A 344 15.67 2.65 11.37
CA LEU A 344 14.43 2.57 12.13
C LEU A 344 14.19 3.78 13.03
N GLY A 345 15.26 4.36 13.59
CA GLY A 345 15.20 5.60 14.36
C GLY A 345 14.72 6.77 13.51
N ILE A 346 15.29 6.93 12.31
CA ILE A 346 14.89 7.96 11.34
C ILE A 346 13.45 7.75 10.86
N TYR A 347 13.07 6.50 10.54
CA TYR A 347 11.67 6.13 10.21
C TYR A 347 10.69 6.52 11.33
N THR A 348 11.09 6.28 12.59
CA THR A 348 10.26 6.62 13.76
C THR A 348 10.17 8.13 13.96
N GLN A 349 11.23 8.89 13.70
CA GLN A 349 11.18 10.35 13.71
C GLN A 349 10.10 10.85 12.73
N GLY A 350 10.17 10.42 11.46
CA GLY A 350 9.25 10.90 10.43
C GLY A 350 7.78 10.54 10.70
N SER A 351 7.52 9.32 11.18
CA SER A 351 6.16 8.89 11.56
C SER A 351 5.66 9.55 12.85
N ALA A 352 6.51 9.74 13.87
CA ALA A 352 6.10 10.38 15.13
C ALA A 352 5.91 11.91 15.01
N ALA A 353 6.68 12.56 14.13
CA ALA A 353 6.55 13.98 13.81
C ALA A 353 5.30 14.24 12.94
N TYR A 354 5.28 13.67 11.72
CA TYR A 354 4.30 14.00 10.67
C TYR A 354 3.17 12.97 10.59
N GLY A 355 3.51 11.67 10.56
CA GLY A 355 2.52 10.57 10.52
C GLY A 355 2.70 9.68 9.30
N PHE A 356 1.72 8.80 9.08
CA PHE A 356 1.66 7.93 7.90
C PHE A 356 0.92 8.58 6.73
N ASP A 357 1.38 9.77 6.36
CA ASP A 357 0.80 10.54 5.26
C ASP A 357 0.71 9.77 3.93
N ALA A 358 -0.30 10.11 3.15
CA ALA A 358 -0.53 9.53 1.85
C ALA A 358 0.55 9.95 0.85
N LEU A 359 1.18 8.95 0.23
CA LEU A 359 2.15 9.06 -0.88
C LEU A 359 1.69 9.98 -2.04
N LEU A 360 0.38 10.20 -2.17
CA LEU A 360 -0.25 11.06 -3.17
C LEU A 360 -0.97 12.23 -2.49
N GLU A 361 -0.36 13.41 -2.51
CA GLU A 361 -0.96 14.64 -2.00
C GLU A 361 -1.84 15.29 -3.08
N ARG A 362 -2.94 15.92 -2.66
CA ARG A 362 -3.74 16.76 -3.56
C ARG A 362 -2.97 18.03 -3.89
N ARG A 363 -2.95 18.39 -5.18
CA ARG A 363 -2.52 19.70 -5.64
C ARG A 363 -3.71 20.65 -5.56
N HIS A 364 -3.60 21.62 -4.66
CA HIS A 364 -4.52 22.76 -4.55
C HIS A 364 -4.33 23.74 -5.72
#